data_AF-A0A015TX48-F1
#
_entry.id   AF-A0A015TX48-F1
#
_cell.length_a   1.000
_cell.length_b   1.000
_cell.length_c   1.000
_cell.angle_alpha   90.00
_cell.angle_beta   90.00
_cell.angle_gamma   90.00
#
_symmetry.space_group_name_H-M   'P 1'
#
loop_
_entity.id
_entity.type
_entity.pdbx_description
1 polymer ?
#
loop_
_entity_poly.entity_id
_entity_poly.type
_entity_poly.pdbx_seq_one_letter_code
_entity_poly.pdbx_strand_id
1 'polypeptide(L)' 'MLRAVANGEYRFNSIPVVRKYELGSAQTITCNKRMLTERDFIEKEGELYVFSDPVFERWFKREYC' A
#
# COMPACT_ATOMS: atom_id res chain seq x y z
N MET A 1 -4.97 0.18 2.67
CA MET A 1 -3.56 -0.12 2.31
C MET A 1 -3.11 0.54 1.02
N LEU A 2 -3.82 0.36 -0.10
CA LEU A 2 -3.45 0.99 -1.39
C LEU A 2 -3.35 2.54 -1.32
N ARG A 3 -4.20 3.20 -0.53
CA ARG A 3 -4.07 4.65 -0.25
C ARG A 3 -2.75 5.03 0.44
N ALA A 4 -2.20 4.15 1.27
CA ALA A 4 -0.90 4.39 1.91
C ALA A 4 0.25 4.23 0.91
N VAL A 5 0.17 3.20 0.05
CA VAL A 5 1.11 2.99 -1.08
C VAL A 5 1.10 4.19 -2.03
N ALA A 6 -0.08 4.69 -2.41
CA ALA A 6 -0.24 5.87 -3.26
C ALA A 6 0.40 7.14 -2.70
N ASN A 7 0.44 7.26 -1.37
CA ASN A 7 1.08 8.39 -0.68
C ASN A 7 2.58 8.14 -0.41
N GLY A 8 3.16 7.05 -0.91
CA GLY A 8 4.59 6.73 -0.75
C GLY A 8 4.98 6.28 0.66
N GLU A 9 4.03 5.81 1.47
CA GLU A 9 4.28 5.39 2.84
C GLU A 9 5.03 4.05 2.86
N TYR A 10 6.22 4.03 3.46
CA TYR A 10 7.06 2.82 3.51
C TYR A 10 6.83 1.96 4.76
N ARG A 11 6.57 2.59 5.91
CA ARG A 11 6.36 1.91 7.20
C ARG A 11 4.88 1.72 7.50
N PHE A 12 4.28 0.73 6.84
CA PHE A 12 2.88 0.34 7.10
C PHE A 12 2.59 -0.07 8.55
N ASN A 13 3.60 -0.51 9.31
CA ASN A 13 3.47 -0.91 10.71
C ASN A 13 3.59 0.26 11.71
N SER A 14 3.94 1.46 11.25
CA SER A 14 4.03 2.62 12.14
C SER A 14 2.64 3.03 12.62
N ILE A 15 2.48 3.21 13.94
CA ILE A 15 1.24 3.69 14.57
C ILE A 15 0.60 4.88 13.82
N PRO A 16 1.32 5.93 13.39
CA PRO A 16 0.72 7.02 12.63
C PRO A 16 0.11 6.58 11.29
N VAL A 17 0.77 5.69 10.55
CA VAL A 17 0.30 5.18 9.25
C VAL A 17 -0.89 4.26 9.43
N VAL A 18 -0.84 3.36 10.41
CA VAL A 18 -1.96 2.46 10.74
C VAL A 18 -3.21 3.26 11.10
N ARG A 19 -3.08 4.33 11.89
CA ARG A 19 -4.22 5.20 12.24
C ARG A 19 -4.69 6.05 11.06
N LYS A 20 -3.78 6.64 10.27
CA LYS A 20 -4.11 7.51 9.14
C LYS A 20 -4.87 6.79 8.03
N TYR A 21 -4.54 5.52 7.77
CA TYR A 21 -5.15 4.73 6.69
C TYR A 21 -5.94 3.51 7.19
N GLU A 22 -6.22 3.45 8.49
CA GLU A 22 -7.02 2.41 9.15
C GLU A 22 -6.61 0.99 8.71
N LEU A 23 -5.30 0.70 8.72
CA LEU A 23 -4.75 -0.53 8.14
C LEU A 23 -5.05 -1.81 8.93
N GLY A 24 -5.65 -1.67 10.11
CA GLY A 24 -5.98 -2.78 11.02
C GLY A 24 -4.76 -3.31 11.78
N SER A 25 -4.78 -4.60 12.10
CA SER A 25 -3.73 -5.27 12.86
C SER A 25 -2.47 -5.54 12.03
N ALA A 26 -1.32 -5.75 12.68
CA ALA A 26 -0.07 -6.13 12.01
C ALA A 26 -0.18 -7.43 11.17
N GLN A 27 -1.04 -8.36 11.61
CA GLN A 27 -1.30 -9.60 10.90
C GLN A 27 -2.09 -9.32 9.60
N THR A 28 -3.12 -8.49 9.68
CA THR A 28 -3.89 -8.00 8.52
C THR A 28 -2.99 -7.28 7.52
N ILE A 29 -2.08 -6.43 7.99
CA ILE A 29 -1.11 -5.72 7.14
C ILE A 29 -0.20 -6.71 6.41
N THR A 30 0.31 -7.72 7.11
CA THR A 30 1.19 -8.75 6.51
C THR A 30 0.46 -9.57 5.46
N CYS A 31 -0.77 -10.02 5.75
CA CYS A 31 -1.60 -10.73 4.78
C CYS A 31 -1.91 -9.86 3.55
N ASN A 32 -2.29 -8.60 3.76
CA ASN A 32 -2.60 -7.68 2.67
C ASN A 32 -1.39 -7.39 1.79
N LYS A 33 -0.19 -7.19 2.38
CA LYS A 33 1.05 -7.07 1.60
C LYS A 33 1.24 -8.26 0.68
N ARG A 34 1.16 -9.46 1.25
CA ARG A 34 1.36 -10.71 0.52
C ARG A 34 0.35 -10.83 -0.63
N MET A 35 -0.94 -10.66 -0.35
CA MET A 35 -1.99 -10.78 -1.37
C MET A 35 -1.89 -9.73 -2.48
N LEU A 36 -1.50 -8.50 -2.16
CA LEU A 36 -1.36 -7.43 -3.15
C LEU A 36 -0.13 -7.62 -4.03
N THR A 37 0.95 -8.18 -3.48
CA THR A 37 2.15 -8.54 -4.25
C THR A 37 1.92 -9.79 -5.09
N GLU A 38 1.27 -10.83 -4.55
CA GLU A 38 0.95 -12.07 -5.31
C GLU A 38 -0.03 -11.82 -6.47
N ARG A 39 -0.74 -10.69 -6.48
CA ARG A 39 -1.67 -10.29 -7.54
C ARG A 39 -1.12 -9.19 -8.45
N ASP A 40 0.16 -8.85 -8.35
CA ASP A 40 0.80 -7.81 -9.16
C ASP A 40 0.13 -6.42 -9.08
N PHE A 41 -0.52 -6.10 -7.95
CA PHE A 41 -1.02 -4.74 -7.69
C PHE A 41 0.08 -3.83 -7.16
N ILE A 42 0.98 -4.39 -6.35
CA ILE A 42 2.10 -3.67 -5.75
C ILE A 42 3.38 -4.49 -5.87
N GLU A 43 4.48 -3.82 -6.15
CA GLU A 43 5.83 -4.38 -6.19
C GLU A 43 6.68 -3.82 -5.06
N LYS A 44 7.70 -4.60 -4.67
CA LYS A 44 8.68 -4.18 -3.68
C LYS A 44 9.91 -3.63 -4.39
N GLU A 45 10.05 -2.31 -4.42
CA GLU A 45 11.26 -1.62 -4.86
C GLU A 45 12.14 -1.27 -3.65
N GLY A 46 13.11 -2.14 -3.33
CA GLY A 46 13.98 -1.98 -2.17
C GLY A 46 13.20 -2.02 -0.85
N GLU A 47 13.17 -0.91 -0.11
CA GLU A 47 12.40 -0.78 1.14
C GLU A 47 10.98 -0.21 0.93
N LEU A 48 10.64 0.15 -0.31
CA LEU A 48 9.36 0.75 -0.68
C LEU A 48 8.44 -0.27 -1.33
N TYR A 49 7.14 -0.03 -1.19
CA TYR A 49 6.12 -0.68 -1.98
C TYR A 49 5.56 0.36 -2.95
N VAL A 50 5.57 0.04 -4.23
CA VAL A 50 5.07 0.88 -5.32
C VAL A 50 3.95 0.14 -6.05
N PHE A 51 3.12 0.85 -6.80
CA PHE A 51 2.21 0.18 -7.73
C PHE A 51 3.00 -0.38 -8.91
N SER A 52 2.68 -1.61 -9.30
CA SER A 52 3.29 -2.26 -10.46
C SER A 52 2.90 -1.58 -11.77
N ASP A 53 1.68 -1.02 -11.83
CA ASP A 53 1.15 -0.33 -12.99
C ASP A 53 1.01 1.19 -12.73
N PRO A 54 1.73 2.05 -13.49
CA PRO A 54 1.70 3.49 -13.32
C PRO A 54 0.39 4.14 -13.80
N VAL A 55 -0.37 3.50 -14.68
CA VAL A 55 -1.71 3.94 -15.09
C VAL A 55 -2.71 3.69 -13.96
N PHE A 56 -2.64 2.51 -13.33
CA PHE A 56 -3.44 2.18 -12.16
C PHE A 56 -3.16 3.11 -11.00
N GLU A 57 -1.90 3.45 -10.73
CA GLU A 57 -1.56 4.46 -9.72
C GLU A 57 -2.26 5.79 -9.99
N ARG A 58 -2.16 6.30 -11.24
CA ARG A 58 -2.75 7.60 -11.61
C ARG A 58 -4.28 7.59 -11.50
N TRP A 59 -4.92 6.53 -11.97
CA TRP A 59 -6.37 6.38 -11.85
C TRP A 59 -6.79 6.27 -10.38
N PHE A 60 -6.11 5.45 -9.59
CA PHE A 60 -6.42 5.24 -8.18
C PHE A 60 -6.26 6.53 -7.36
N LYS A 61 -5.18 7.29 -7.60
CA LYS A 61 -4.96 8.60 -6.97
C LYS A 61 -6.07 9.60 -7.31
N ARG A 62 -6.60 9.57 -8.54
CA ARG A 62 -7.70 10.47 -8.96
C ARG A 62 -9.02 10.14 -8.26
N GLU A 63 -9.32 8.86 -8.07
CA GLU A 63 -10.63 8.41 -7.59
C GLU A 63 -10.71 8.28 -6.06
N TYR A 64 -9.58 7.97 -5.39
CA TYR A 64 -9.58 7.56 -3.98
C TYR A 64 -8.59 8.32 -3.06
N CYS A 65 -7.81 9.26 -3.59
CA CYS A 65 -6.87 10.07 -2.82
C CYS A 65 -7.26 11.54 -2.75
#